data_AF-A0A3P0XJH0-F1
#
_entry.id   AF-A0A3P0XJH0-F1
#
_cell.length_a   1.000
_cell.length_b   1.000
_cell.length_c   1.000
_cell.angle_alpha   90.00
_cell.angle_beta   90.00
_cell.angle_gamma   90.00
#
_symmetry.space_group_name_H-M   'P 1'
#
loop_
_entity.id
_entity.type
_entity.pdbx_description
1 polymer ?
#
loop_
_entity_poly.entity_id
_entity_poly.type
_entity_poly.pdbx_seq_one_letter_code
_entity_poly.pdbx_strand_id
1 'polypeptide(L)'
;MPQPLNFGRRDVVLPFLVFVFPLGCFLSYMAWFWFLLLPLQQQYLPTYMTMAVPGSRPMPVWWIWKTGPRRKPVLADEEDVVFAPAVRWNHLSLALSPEAEAKGWTGLLRAQQVGKLRGEKAFLRDGIYGGASVSQLLVTPSCGLALIVLLYLVLSGRSGRQAQHEQRHGQRTKGPELTSPLAWNRMTKADGIRFRLAGKLGLPGGSFRIPKALESSHILLMGDTGSGKSNAIRQILRQVQQRGESAIVYDPACEFVQEFYRPERGDYILNPLDERCPFWDLSGDRDGYGVEDAIAAAMLPEKPFDNGFFTDAPRRVLAALLRRRSSVQDLLAWMSDPEEIERRLAGSPQAAYLDRKAGPQRAGVLSSLNMIADSLDLLPRRRTIGLGSRQVNGSTSERAGSSSLRSQRCASEFYRSMPRGWTSSSCA
;
A
#
# COMPACT_ATOMS: atom_id res chain seq x y z
N MET A 1 16.43 38.74 32.26
CA MET A 1 16.26 37.79 31.14
C MET A 1 15.94 36.42 31.73
N PRO A 2 14.85 35.75 31.32
CA PRO A 2 14.59 34.38 31.79
C PRO A 2 15.70 33.47 31.29
N GLN A 3 16.34 32.72 32.21
CA GLN A 3 17.35 31.72 31.84
C GLN A 3 16.69 30.66 30.96
N PRO A 4 17.33 30.21 29.87
CA PRO A 4 16.81 29.10 29.08
C PRO A 4 16.66 27.87 29.98
N LEU A 5 15.53 27.17 29.84
CA LEU A 5 15.27 25.90 30.54
C LEU A 5 16.41 24.93 30.25
N ASN A 6 17.28 24.73 31.24
CA ASN A 6 18.41 23.84 31.14
C ASN A 6 17.92 22.41 31.38
N PHE A 7 17.52 21.74 30.30
CA PHE A 7 17.23 20.31 30.35
C PHE A 7 18.54 19.58 30.57
N GLY A 8 18.86 19.29 31.83
CA GLY A 8 20.00 18.46 32.19
C GLY A 8 19.95 17.19 31.37
N ARG A 9 20.89 17.03 30.44
CA ARG A 9 21.09 15.79 29.71
C ARG A 9 21.47 14.79 30.79
N ARG A 10 20.50 13.99 31.26
CA ARG A 10 20.82 12.78 32.01
C ARG A 10 21.60 11.94 31.03
N ASP A 11 22.91 11.95 31.12
CA ASP A 11 23.79 11.14 30.30
C ASP A 11 23.56 9.68 30.70
N VAL A 12 22.47 9.09 30.19
CA VAL A 12 22.09 7.69 30.42
C VAL A 12 23.18 6.74 29.89
N VAL A 13 24.01 7.24 28.99
CA VAL A 13 25.16 6.53 28.41
C VAL A 13 26.22 6.20 29.46
N LEU A 14 26.51 7.11 30.40
CA LEU A 14 27.56 6.90 31.41
C LEU A 14 27.21 5.80 32.43
N PRO A 15 26.05 5.80 33.10
CA PRO A 15 25.67 4.70 33.99
C PRO A 15 25.43 3.39 33.22
N PHE A 16 25.00 3.44 31.96
CA PHE A 16 24.89 2.24 31.12
C PHE A 16 26.25 1.59 30.85
N LEU A 17 27.26 2.39 30.47
CA LEU A 17 28.62 1.87 30.22
C LEU A 17 29.32 1.42 31.49
N VAL A 18 29.11 2.10 32.62
CA VAL A 18 29.82 1.82 33.87
C VAL A 18 29.20 0.67 34.66
N PHE A 19 27.86 0.54 34.68
CA PHE A 19 27.19 -0.42 35.54
C PHE A 19 26.45 -1.52 34.77
N VAL A 20 25.71 -1.14 33.72
CA VAL A 20 24.82 -2.08 33.01
C VAL A 20 25.61 -3.00 32.09
N PHE A 21 26.58 -2.47 31.34
CA PHE A 21 27.38 -3.25 30.40
C PHE A 21 28.26 -4.31 31.09
N PRO A 22 29.04 -4.00 32.15
CA PRO A 22 29.85 -5.00 32.85
C PRO A 22 28.99 -6.07 33.53
N LEU A 23 27.86 -5.67 34.13
CA LEU A 23 26.91 -6.60 34.73
C LEU A 23 26.28 -7.51 33.66
N GLY A 24 25.93 -6.97 32.50
CA GLY A 24 25.40 -7.74 31.36
C GLY A 24 26.41 -8.75 30.81
N CYS A 25 27.69 -8.36 30.70
CA CYS A 25 28.78 -9.28 30.39
C CYS A 25 28.84 -10.40 31.44
N PHE A 26 28.94 -10.05 32.72
CA PHE A 26 29.02 -11.04 33.79
C PHE A 26 27.82 -12.02 33.79
N LEU A 27 26.60 -11.51 33.67
CA LEU A 27 25.39 -12.33 33.61
C LEU A 27 25.34 -13.23 32.37
N SER A 28 25.77 -12.75 31.20
CA SER A 28 25.87 -13.57 29.98
C SER A 28 26.82 -14.74 30.16
N TYR A 29 28.00 -14.48 30.75
CA TYR A 29 28.98 -15.52 31.05
C TYR A 29 28.49 -16.51 32.12
N MET A 30 27.78 -16.03 33.15
CA MET A 30 27.16 -16.90 34.15
C MET A 30 26.06 -17.77 33.54
N ALA A 31 25.18 -17.20 32.72
CA ALA A 31 24.13 -17.95 32.05
C ALA A 31 24.71 -19.02 31.12
N TRP A 32 25.75 -18.68 30.36
CA TRP A 32 26.48 -19.63 29.53
C TRP A 32 27.12 -20.75 30.37
N PHE A 33 27.75 -20.40 31.49
CA PHE A 33 28.35 -21.37 32.40
C PHE A 33 27.34 -22.34 33.00
N TRP A 34 26.19 -21.86 33.45
CA TRP A 34 25.22 -22.70 34.17
C TRP A 34 24.25 -23.45 33.26
N PHE A 35 23.87 -22.88 32.11
CA PHE A 35 22.80 -23.43 31.27
C PHE A 35 23.28 -24.00 29.93
N LEU A 36 24.45 -23.61 29.43
CA LEU A 36 24.93 -24.03 28.10
C LEU A 36 26.13 -24.99 28.18
N LEU A 37 26.96 -24.89 29.22
CA LEU A 37 28.05 -25.82 29.48
C LEU A 37 27.54 -27.08 30.18
N LEU A 38 27.98 -28.25 29.70
CA LEU A 38 27.67 -29.54 30.30
C LEU A 38 28.32 -29.68 31.70
N PRO A 39 27.77 -30.52 32.60
CA PRO A 39 28.25 -30.61 33.99
C PRO A 39 29.73 -31.00 34.12
N LEU A 40 30.23 -31.90 33.26
CA LEU A 40 31.64 -32.29 33.28
C LEU A 40 32.54 -31.17 32.73
N GLN A 41 32.11 -30.51 31.66
CA GLN A 41 32.78 -29.32 31.11
C GLN A 41 32.91 -28.21 32.17
N GLN A 42 31.86 -27.93 32.95
CA GLN A 42 31.90 -26.94 34.03
C GLN A 42 33.02 -27.22 35.05
N GLN A 43 33.28 -28.49 35.38
CA GLN A 43 34.35 -28.87 36.33
C GLN A 43 35.75 -28.67 35.75
N TYR A 44 35.95 -28.99 34.47
CA TYR A 44 37.26 -28.86 33.83
C TYR A 44 37.56 -27.47 33.28
N LEU A 45 36.57 -26.58 33.20
CA LEU A 45 36.71 -25.24 32.60
C LEU A 45 37.81 -24.40 33.25
N PRO A 46 37.92 -24.29 34.59
CA PRO A 46 38.99 -23.51 35.21
C PRO A 46 40.39 -24.05 34.85
N THR A 47 40.56 -25.38 34.87
CA THR A 47 41.82 -26.02 34.50
C THR A 47 42.15 -25.81 33.03
N TYR A 48 41.16 -25.96 32.14
CA TYR A 48 41.34 -25.74 30.70
C TYR A 48 41.70 -24.28 30.37
N MET A 49 41.04 -23.32 31.03
CA MET A 49 41.35 -21.89 30.93
C MET A 49 42.79 -21.58 31.36
N THR A 50 43.22 -22.07 32.52
CA THR A 50 44.59 -21.81 33.01
C THR A 50 45.67 -22.42 32.11
N MET A 51 45.44 -23.60 31.53
CA MET A 51 46.33 -24.24 30.56
C MET A 51 46.32 -23.56 29.18
N ALA A 52 45.27 -22.79 28.87
CA ALA A 52 45.18 -22.06 27.61
C ALA A 52 46.01 -20.77 27.58
N VAL A 53 46.31 -20.19 28.75
CA VAL A 53 47.13 -18.97 28.85
C VAL A 53 48.56 -19.23 28.34
N PRO A 54 49.07 -18.43 27.39
CA PRO A 54 50.44 -18.56 26.88
C PRO A 54 51.47 -18.45 28.01
N GLY A 55 52.42 -19.38 28.08
CA GLY A 55 53.47 -19.40 29.11
C GLY A 55 53.09 -20.08 30.44
N SER A 56 51.85 -20.56 30.59
CA SER A 56 51.45 -21.34 31.76
C SER A 56 52.24 -22.64 31.90
N ARG A 57 52.64 -22.96 33.14
CA ARG A 57 53.26 -24.26 33.46
C ARG A 57 52.21 -25.38 33.36
N PRO A 58 52.60 -26.61 32.96
CA PRO A 58 51.72 -27.76 33.07
C PRO A 58 51.27 -27.92 34.51
N MET A 59 49.96 -27.93 34.74
CA MET A 59 49.37 -28.15 36.06
C MET A 59 48.68 -29.51 36.08
N PRO A 60 48.71 -30.23 37.19
CA PRO A 60 48.03 -31.51 37.29
C PRO A 60 46.51 -31.35 37.13
N VAL A 61 45.93 -32.11 36.20
CA VAL A 61 44.47 -32.16 36.03
C VAL A 61 43.87 -33.14 37.04
N TRP A 62 42.82 -32.68 37.73
CA TRP A 62 42.02 -33.52 38.63
C TRP A 62 40.96 -34.24 37.82
N TRP A 63 41.29 -35.45 37.36
CA TRP A 63 40.38 -36.26 36.56
C TRP A 63 39.26 -36.87 37.39
N ILE A 64 38.10 -37.00 36.77
CA ILE A 64 36.89 -37.62 37.32
C ILE A 64 36.77 -39.01 36.75
N TRP A 65 36.87 -40.00 37.61
CA TRP A 65 36.86 -41.42 37.28
C TRP A 65 35.54 -42.05 37.75
N LYS A 66 34.92 -42.88 36.92
CA LYS A 66 33.84 -43.78 37.33
C LYS A 66 34.41 -45.07 37.92
N THR A 67 33.88 -45.49 39.05
CA THR A 67 34.32 -46.66 39.82
C THR A 67 33.15 -47.62 40.05
N GLY A 68 33.46 -48.92 40.10
CA GLY A 68 32.48 -49.99 40.26
C GLY A 68 33.10 -51.20 40.96
N PRO A 69 32.31 -52.03 41.66
CA PRO A 69 32.82 -53.19 42.39
C PRO A 69 33.54 -54.15 41.44
N ARG A 70 34.80 -54.46 41.76
CA ARG A 70 35.72 -55.33 40.97
C ARG A 70 36.03 -54.83 39.55
N ARG A 71 35.80 -53.55 39.22
CA ARG A 71 36.19 -52.93 37.95
C ARG A 71 37.36 -51.98 38.12
N LYS A 72 38.23 -51.87 37.11
CA LYS A 72 39.25 -50.82 37.06
C LYS A 72 38.56 -49.45 36.86
N PRO A 73 39.03 -48.37 37.52
CA PRO A 73 38.52 -47.03 37.28
C PRO A 73 38.69 -46.63 35.81
N VAL A 74 37.64 -46.05 35.22
CA VAL A 74 37.65 -45.52 33.85
C VAL A 74 37.33 -44.02 33.92
N LEU A 75 37.82 -43.22 32.97
CA LEU A 75 37.46 -41.80 32.91
C LEU A 75 35.95 -41.66 32.66
N ALA A 76 35.31 -40.70 33.34
CA ALA A 76 33.91 -40.40 33.12
C ALA A 76 33.74 -39.58 31.83
N ASP A 77 32.77 -39.96 31.00
CA ASP A 77 32.33 -39.18 29.84
C ASP A 77 31.14 -38.28 30.21
N GLU A 78 30.78 -37.35 29.32
CA GLU A 78 29.67 -36.39 29.54
C GLU A 78 28.33 -37.09 29.85
N GLU A 79 28.07 -38.25 29.22
CA GLU A 79 26.83 -39.02 29.40
C GLU A 79 26.77 -39.75 30.75
N ASP A 80 27.92 -39.95 31.41
CA ASP A 80 28.00 -40.70 32.68
C ASP A 80 27.71 -39.83 33.91
N VAL A 81 27.61 -38.50 33.76
CA VAL A 81 27.54 -37.56 34.87
C VAL A 81 26.35 -36.60 34.77
N VAL A 82 25.78 -36.28 35.93
CA VAL A 82 24.73 -35.26 36.08
C VAL A 82 25.11 -34.31 37.21
N PHE A 83 24.57 -33.08 37.16
CA PHE A 83 24.79 -32.11 38.23
C PHE A 83 24.15 -32.57 39.53
N ALA A 84 24.91 -32.53 40.64
CA ALA A 84 24.39 -32.77 41.98
C ALA A 84 25.00 -31.78 42.97
N PRO A 85 24.24 -31.29 43.98
CA PRO A 85 24.79 -30.40 44.99
C PRO A 85 25.92 -31.10 45.76
N ALA A 86 27.05 -30.42 45.93
CA ALA A 86 28.22 -30.99 46.57
C ALA A 86 27.91 -31.44 48.01
N VAL A 87 28.07 -32.75 48.28
CA VAL A 87 27.97 -33.30 49.63
C VAL A 87 29.28 -32.99 50.39
N ARG A 88 29.17 -32.59 51.66
CA ARG A 88 30.22 -32.03 52.55
C ARG A 88 31.57 -32.78 52.57
N TRP A 89 31.63 -34.03 52.12
CA TRP A 89 32.80 -34.89 52.22
C TRP A 89 33.59 -35.08 50.91
N ASN A 90 33.06 -34.69 49.74
CA ASN A 90 33.73 -35.01 48.46
C ASN A 90 33.98 -33.84 47.50
N HIS A 91 33.56 -32.60 47.82
CA HIS A 91 33.75 -31.38 47.02
C HIS A 91 33.43 -31.52 45.50
N LEU A 92 32.70 -32.56 45.10
CA LEU A 92 32.35 -32.88 43.73
C LEU A 92 30.88 -32.56 43.53
N SER A 93 30.59 -31.58 42.68
CA SER A 93 29.21 -31.20 42.34
C SER A 93 28.64 -32.06 41.20
N LEU A 94 28.95 -33.35 41.20
CA LEU A 94 28.55 -34.31 40.17
C LEU A 94 28.10 -35.62 40.82
N ALA A 95 27.05 -36.22 40.25
CA ALA A 95 26.61 -37.58 40.55
C ALA A 95 26.63 -38.43 39.27
N LEU A 96 26.57 -39.75 39.43
CA LEU A 96 26.42 -40.65 38.29
C LEU A 96 25.07 -40.41 37.62
N SER A 97 25.05 -40.47 36.29
CA SER A 97 23.80 -40.48 35.54
C SER A 97 23.05 -41.80 35.80
N PRO A 98 21.69 -41.81 35.75
CA PRO A 98 20.91 -43.04 35.91
C PRO A 98 21.31 -44.15 34.92
N GLU A 99 21.80 -43.76 33.74
CA GLU A 99 22.31 -44.71 32.73
C GLU A 99 23.64 -45.34 33.13
N ALA A 100 24.54 -44.58 33.76
CA ALA A 100 25.79 -45.12 34.26
C ALA A 100 25.56 -46.05 35.47
N GLU A 101 24.59 -45.73 36.32
CA GLU A 101 24.16 -46.61 37.42
C GLU A 101 23.56 -47.93 36.88
N ALA A 102 22.72 -47.86 35.84
CA ALA A 102 22.17 -49.04 35.17
C ALA A 102 23.27 -49.93 34.54
N LYS A 103 24.39 -49.34 34.09
CA LYS A 103 25.59 -50.05 33.59
C LYS A 103 26.46 -50.66 34.71
N GLY A 104 26.07 -50.50 35.98
CA GLY A 104 26.71 -51.08 37.16
C GLY A 104 27.88 -50.27 37.73
N TRP A 105 27.96 -48.97 37.45
CA TRP A 105 28.90 -48.06 38.10
C TRP A 105 28.31 -47.57 39.43
N THR A 106 29.15 -47.44 40.46
CA THR A 106 28.69 -47.19 41.85
C THR A 106 29.20 -45.90 42.46
N GLY A 107 30.22 -45.26 41.87
CA GLY A 107 30.67 -43.95 42.37
C GLY A 107 31.59 -43.19 41.42
N LEU A 108 31.72 -41.89 41.67
CA LEU A 108 32.70 -41.01 41.03
C LEU A 108 33.86 -40.74 42.00
N LEU A 109 35.08 -40.80 41.48
CA LEU A 109 36.31 -40.51 42.22
C LEU A 109 37.05 -39.37 41.52
N ARG A 110 37.38 -38.32 42.27
CA ARG A 110 38.26 -37.24 41.80
C ARG A 110 39.70 -37.56 42.19
N ALA A 111 40.56 -37.84 41.23
CA ALA A 111 41.94 -38.22 41.49
C ALA A 111 42.91 -37.64 40.45
N GLN A 112 44.10 -37.24 40.92
CA GLN A 112 45.19 -36.80 40.06
C GLN A 112 45.84 -38.02 39.39
N GLN A 113 46.13 -37.91 38.09
CA GLN A 113 46.88 -38.95 37.39
C GLN A 113 48.38 -38.87 37.75
N VAL A 114 48.95 -39.99 38.19
CA VAL A 114 50.37 -40.10 38.55
C VAL A 114 51.16 -40.46 37.27
N GLY A 115 51.81 -39.48 36.63
CA GLY A 115 52.58 -39.70 35.40
C GLY A 115 53.05 -38.41 34.68
N LYS A 116 53.75 -38.55 33.55
CA LYS A 116 54.22 -37.38 32.74
C LYS A 116 53.02 -36.64 32.13
N LEU A 117 52.86 -35.36 32.50
CA LEU A 117 51.83 -34.41 32.06
C LEU A 117 51.96 -33.98 30.57
N ARG A 118 52.09 -34.92 29.63
CA ARG A 118 52.20 -34.60 28.19
C ARG A 118 50.85 -34.84 27.50
N GLY A 119 50.24 -33.77 26.98
CA GLY A 119 49.06 -33.84 26.11
C GLY A 119 47.71 -33.57 26.78
N GLU A 120 47.65 -33.28 28.08
CA GLU A 120 46.39 -33.06 28.83
C GLU A 120 45.54 -31.93 28.25
N LYS A 121 46.16 -30.84 27.77
CA LYS A 121 45.46 -29.74 27.09
C LYS A 121 44.80 -30.17 25.78
N ALA A 122 45.45 -31.04 25.01
CA ALA A 122 44.90 -31.58 23.76
C ALA A 122 43.75 -32.54 24.06
N PHE A 123 43.90 -33.37 25.10
CA PHE A 123 42.84 -34.26 25.56
C PHE A 123 41.59 -33.50 26.05
N LEU A 124 41.77 -32.45 26.87
CA LEU A 124 40.63 -31.62 27.29
C LEU A 124 39.94 -30.98 26.09
N ARG A 125 40.72 -30.43 25.14
CA ARG A 125 40.19 -29.82 23.93
C ARG A 125 39.36 -30.81 23.12
N ASP A 126 39.94 -31.95 22.74
CA ASP A 126 39.34 -32.86 21.76
C ASP A 126 38.36 -33.84 22.40
N GLY A 127 38.63 -34.29 23.63
CA GLY A 127 37.81 -35.28 24.34
C GLY A 127 36.65 -34.71 25.14
N ILE A 128 36.80 -33.53 25.75
CA ILE A 128 35.76 -32.93 26.63
C ILE A 128 35.04 -31.77 25.93
N TYR A 129 35.77 -30.92 25.20
CA TYR A 129 35.23 -29.73 24.52
C TYR A 129 34.99 -29.90 23.02
N GLY A 130 35.03 -31.14 22.50
CA GLY A 130 34.71 -31.43 21.10
C GLY A 130 35.58 -30.69 20.07
N GLY A 131 36.84 -30.40 20.42
CA GLY A 131 37.81 -29.69 19.57
C GLY A 131 37.80 -28.17 19.71
N ALA A 132 36.89 -27.59 20.49
CA ALA A 132 36.75 -26.15 20.66
C ALA A 132 37.92 -25.56 21.46
N SER A 133 38.51 -24.46 20.97
CA SER A 133 39.52 -23.73 21.74
C SER A 133 38.86 -22.88 22.84
N VAL A 134 39.63 -22.56 23.89
CA VAL A 134 39.18 -21.62 24.93
C VAL A 134 38.67 -20.29 24.35
N SER A 135 39.34 -19.76 23.31
CA SER A 135 38.89 -18.53 22.66
C SER A 135 37.52 -18.68 21.99
N GLN A 136 37.25 -19.81 21.33
CA GLN A 136 35.94 -20.10 20.72
C GLN A 136 34.84 -20.24 21.78
N LEU A 137 35.15 -20.88 22.91
CA LEU A 137 34.23 -21.00 24.04
C LEU A 137 33.83 -19.64 24.61
N LEU A 138 34.79 -18.71 24.76
CA LEU A 138 34.55 -17.35 25.27
C LEU A 138 33.83 -16.42 24.28
N VAL A 139 33.98 -16.64 22.97
CA VAL A 139 33.31 -15.81 21.95
C VAL A 139 31.79 -16.04 21.95
N THR A 140 31.34 -17.26 22.25
CA THR A 140 29.91 -17.64 22.21
C THR A 140 29.01 -16.75 23.09
N PRO A 141 29.26 -16.58 24.42
CA PRO A 141 28.46 -15.67 25.26
C PRO A 141 28.61 -14.20 24.85
N SER A 142 29.74 -13.83 24.23
CA SER A 142 30.00 -12.47 23.76
C SER A 142 29.16 -12.12 22.52
N CYS A 143 29.00 -13.05 21.58
CA CYS A 143 28.14 -12.88 20.40
C CYS A 143 26.65 -12.78 20.81
N GLY A 144 26.20 -13.59 21.76
CA GLY A 144 24.84 -13.51 22.29
C GLY A 144 24.53 -12.16 22.92
N LEU A 145 25.44 -11.64 23.76
CA LEU A 145 25.31 -10.32 24.34
C LEU A 145 25.31 -9.21 23.28
N ALA A 146 26.20 -9.29 22.29
CA ALA A 146 26.26 -8.30 21.21
C ALA A 146 24.94 -8.22 20.41
N LEU A 147 24.30 -9.36 20.14
CA LEU A 147 22.99 -9.40 19.49
C LEU A 147 21.89 -8.75 20.35
N ILE A 148 21.87 -9.02 21.65
CA ILE A 148 20.90 -8.41 22.59
C ILE A 148 21.11 -6.89 22.68
N VAL A 149 22.36 -6.43 22.76
CA VAL A 149 22.69 -5.00 22.78
C VAL A 149 22.29 -4.34 21.46
N LEU A 150 22.55 -4.99 20.32
CA LEU A 150 22.12 -4.48 19.01
C LEU A 150 20.61 -4.33 18.93
N LEU A 151 19.85 -5.35 19.35
CA LEU A 151 18.38 -5.32 19.40
C LEU A 151 17.91 -4.19 20.32
N TYR A 152 18.52 -4.03 21.50
CA TYR A 152 18.21 -2.94 22.42
C TYR A 152 18.48 -1.57 21.79
N LEU A 153 19.61 -1.38 21.11
CA LEU A 153 19.95 -0.11 20.44
C LEU A 153 18.99 0.21 19.30
N VAL A 154 18.55 -0.79 18.53
CA VAL A 154 17.54 -0.60 17.47
C VAL A 154 16.19 -0.20 18.06
N LEU A 155 15.73 -0.88 19.11
CA LEU A 155 14.45 -0.59 19.76
C LEU A 155 14.46 0.76 20.49
N SER A 156 15.52 1.04 21.26
CA SER A 156 15.70 2.30 21.99
C SER A 156 15.91 3.48 21.06
N GLY A 157 16.65 3.31 19.95
CA GLY A 157 16.80 4.34 18.92
C GLY A 157 15.48 4.71 18.24
N ARG A 158 14.60 3.72 18.02
CA ARG A 158 13.26 3.96 17.47
C ARG A 158 12.38 4.75 18.46
N SER A 159 12.38 4.34 19.73
CA SER A 159 11.65 5.02 20.80
C SER A 159 12.18 6.43 21.07
N GLY A 160 13.51 6.61 21.04
CA GLY A 160 14.16 7.89 21.27
C GLY A 160 13.87 8.91 20.19
N ARG A 161 13.80 8.50 18.91
CA ARG A 161 13.39 9.38 17.81
C ARG A 161 11.94 9.84 17.95
N GLN A 162 11.05 8.95 18.33
CA GLN A 162 9.65 9.28 18.60
C GLN A 162 9.55 10.28 19.77
N ALA A 163 10.22 10.00 20.88
CA ALA A 163 10.25 10.89 22.05
C ALA A 163 10.84 12.27 21.73
N GLN A 164 11.94 12.33 20.95
CA GLN A 164 12.52 13.61 20.50
C GLN A 164 11.57 14.39 19.58
N HIS A 165 10.84 13.69 18.70
CA HIS A 165 9.84 14.32 17.85
C HIS A 165 8.69 14.91 18.69
N GLU A 166 8.17 14.13 19.65
CA GLU A 166 7.15 14.59 20.59
C GLU A 166 7.62 15.73 21.50
N GLN A 167 8.90 15.74 21.91
CA GLN A 167 9.49 16.85 22.67
C GLN A 167 9.60 18.14 21.84
N ARG A 168 9.91 18.03 20.55
CA ARG A 168 10.07 19.19 19.65
C ARG A 168 8.75 19.75 19.14
N HIS A 169 7.78 18.89 18.88
CA HIS A 169 6.52 19.25 18.21
C HIS A 169 5.28 19.06 19.08
N GLY A 170 5.45 18.59 20.32
CA GLY A 170 4.37 18.22 21.23
C GLY A 170 3.80 16.84 20.92
N GLN A 171 3.13 16.24 21.91
CA GLN A 171 2.32 15.05 21.67
C GLN A 171 1.08 15.46 20.87
N ARG A 172 0.88 14.79 19.74
CA ARG A 172 -0.25 15.09 18.88
C ARG A 172 -1.52 14.42 19.38
N THR A 173 -2.54 15.22 19.66
CA THR A 173 -3.83 14.73 20.19
C THR A 173 -4.91 14.59 19.13
N LYS A 174 -4.85 15.39 18.04
CA LYS A 174 -5.84 15.42 16.94
C LYS A 174 -5.21 15.85 15.60
N GLY A 175 -5.96 15.67 14.51
CA GLY A 175 -5.65 16.18 13.17
C GLY A 175 -4.99 15.18 12.21
N PRO A 176 -4.62 15.60 10.99
CA PRO A 176 -4.16 14.71 9.93
C PRO A 176 -2.77 14.11 10.22
N GLU A 177 -2.67 12.78 10.22
CA GLU A 177 -1.42 12.06 10.46
C GLU A 177 -0.73 11.68 9.15
N LEU A 178 0.59 11.90 9.07
CA LEU A 178 1.40 11.46 7.95
C LEU A 178 1.86 10.04 8.22
N THR A 179 1.29 9.07 7.50
CA THR A 179 1.54 7.66 7.72
C THR A 179 2.34 7.04 6.57
N SER A 180 3.05 5.94 6.86
CA SER A 180 3.65 5.17 5.78
C SER A 180 2.57 4.40 5.00
N PRO A 181 2.77 4.10 3.71
CA PRO A 181 1.79 3.33 2.92
C PRO A 181 1.44 1.98 3.56
N LEU A 182 2.40 1.33 4.21
CA LEU A 182 2.18 0.07 4.93
C LEU A 182 1.31 0.27 6.18
N ALA A 183 1.59 1.30 6.97
CA ALA A 183 0.78 1.64 8.15
C ALA A 183 -0.65 2.02 7.73
N TRP A 184 -0.80 2.87 6.71
CA TRP A 184 -2.09 3.26 6.14
C TRP A 184 -2.94 2.04 5.76
N ASN A 185 -2.39 1.12 4.96
CA ASN A 185 -3.14 -0.06 4.51
C ASN A 185 -3.53 -0.98 5.69
N ARG A 186 -2.70 -1.08 6.73
CA ARG A 186 -3.01 -1.85 7.94
C ARG A 186 -4.11 -1.19 8.77
N MET A 187 -4.03 0.12 8.96
CA MET A 187 -4.99 0.90 9.75
C MET A 187 -6.36 0.95 9.10
N THR A 188 -6.41 1.22 7.79
CA THR A 188 -7.67 1.40 7.05
C THR A 188 -8.27 0.10 6.54
N LYS A 189 -7.50 -1.00 6.51
CA LYS A 189 -7.89 -2.26 5.85
C LYS A 189 -8.43 -2.04 4.43
N ALA A 190 -7.90 -1.04 3.73
CA ALA A 190 -8.44 -0.58 2.46
C ALA A 190 -8.40 -1.66 1.37
N ASP A 191 -9.54 -1.81 0.70
CA ASP A 191 -9.87 -2.81 -0.31
C ASP A 191 -10.18 -2.22 -1.69
N GLY A 192 -10.21 -0.89 -1.80
CA GLY A 192 -10.54 -0.16 -3.02
C GLY A 192 -9.35 0.17 -3.91
N ILE A 193 -9.41 1.33 -4.58
CA ILE A 193 -8.46 1.78 -5.60
C ILE A 193 -7.05 1.83 -5.02
N ARG A 194 -6.11 1.14 -5.67
CA ARG A 194 -4.70 1.07 -5.32
C ARG A 194 -3.88 2.08 -6.11
N PHE A 195 -3.04 2.84 -5.42
CA PHE A 195 -1.98 3.64 -6.02
C PHE A 195 -0.62 3.00 -5.74
N ARG A 196 0.11 2.67 -6.80
CA ARG A 196 1.50 2.22 -6.77
C ARG A 196 2.41 3.44 -6.71
N LEU A 197 3.32 3.42 -5.75
CA LEU A 197 4.32 4.45 -5.52
C LEU A 197 5.60 4.08 -6.26
N ALA A 198 6.38 5.08 -6.64
CA ALA A 198 7.69 4.86 -7.23
C ALA A 198 8.64 4.20 -6.22
N GLY A 199 9.43 3.25 -6.71
CA GLY A 199 10.57 2.69 -5.99
C GLY A 199 11.66 3.72 -5.78
N LYS A 200 12.44 3.57 -4.71
CA LYS A 200 13.70 4.32 -4.52
C LYS A 200 14.86 3.35 -4.63
N LEU A 201 15.93 3.75 -5.31
CA LEU A 201 17.17 2.97 -5.48
C LEU A 201 16.93 1.54 -6.01
N GLY A 202 16.12 1.38 -7.06
CA GLY A 202 15.90 0.08 -7.70
C GLY A 202 15.05 -0.92 -6.90
N LEU A 203 14.60 -0.56 -5.69
CA LEU A 203 13.67 -1.38 -4.91
C LEU A 203 12.23 -1.17 -5.40
N PRO A 204 11.37 -2.20 -5.41
CA PRO A 204 9.96 -2.05 -5.74
C PRO A 204 9.30 -1.05 -4.79
N GLY A 205 8.59 -0.08 -5.36
CA GLY A 205 7.88 0.92 -4.58
C GLY A 205 6.71 0.33 -3.79
N GLY A 206 6.33 1.00 -2.70
CA GLY A 206 5.16 0.65 -1.92
C GLY A 206 3.85 0.88 -2.69
N SER A 207 2.72 0.59 -2.04
CA SER A 207 1.41 0.99 -2.54
C SER A 207 0.52 1.41 -1.38
N PHE A 208 -0.40 2.33 -1.63
CA PHE A 208 -1.51 2.61 -0.72
C PHE A 208 -2.84 2.36 -1.43
N ARG A 209 -3.91 2.12 -0.66
CA ARG A 209 -5.26 1.91 -1.19
C ARG A 209 -6.23 2.90 -0.59
N ILE A 210 -7.18 3.37 -1.39
CA ILE A 210 -8.37 4.08 -0.93
C ILE A 210 -9.40 3.02 -0.52
N PRO A 211 -10.04 3.12 0.66
CA PRO A 211 -11.16 2.25 1.04
C PRO A 211 -12.29 2.31 0.01
N LYS A 212 -12.93 1.17 -0.31
CA LYS A 212 -13.98 1.13 -1.33
C LYS A 212 -15.15 2.06 -1.04
N ALA A 213 -15.51 2.22 0.24
CA ALA A 213 -16.56 3.13 0.70
C ALA A 213 -16.30 4.62 0.38
N LEU A 214 -15.04 5.01 0.13
CA LEU A 214 -14.67 6.38 -0.21
C LEU A 214 -14.51 6.59 -1.73
N GLU A 215 -14.58 5.54 -2.56
CA GLU A 215 -14.48 5.68 -4.01
C GLU A 215 -15.60 6.55 -4.58
N SER A 216 -16.80 6.50 -3.98
CA SER A 216 -17.96 7.32 -4.36
C SER A 216 -17.93 8.75 -3.79
N SER A 217 -16.94 9.09 -2.95
CA SER A 217 -16.81 10.44 -2.36
C SER A 217 -16.06 11.43 -3.25
N HIS A 218 -15.77 11.05 -4.49
CA HIS A 218 -14.93 11.76 -5.46
C HIS A 218 -13.45 11.87 -5.05
N ILE A 219 -12.57 12.00 -6.05
CA ILE A 219 -11.12 12.13 -5.88
C ILE A 219 -10.65 13.39 -6.60
N LEU A 220 -10.03 14.31 -5.86
CA LEU A 220 -9.37 15.48 -6.43
C LEU A 220 -7.86 15.22 -6.55
N LEU A 221 -7.35 15.20 -7.79
CA LEU A 221 -5.92 15.10 -8.07
C LEU A 221 -5.36 16.49 -8.41
N MET A 222 -4.53 17.04 -7.52
CA MET A 222 -3.94 18.37 -7.67
C MET A 222 -2.41 18.29 -7.85
N GLY A 223 -1.86 19.10 -8.76
CA GLY A 223 -0.42 19.21 -8.99
C GLY A 223 -0.10 19.90 -10.31
N ASP A 224 1.15 20.34 -10.48
CA ASP A 224 1.60 21.04 -11.70
C ASP A 224 1.69 20.11 -12.92
N THR A 225 1.88 20.67 -14.10
CA THR A 225 2.19 19.90 -15.31
C THR A 225 3.45 19.06 -15.09
N GLY A 226 3.42 17.78 -15.48
CA GLY A 226 4.52 16.84 -15.24
C GLY A 226 4.55 16.17 -13.86
N SER A 227 3.69 16.56 -12.91
CA SER A 227 3.63 15.93 -11.57
C SER A 227 3.08 14.49 -11.53
N GLY A 228 2.68 13.94 -12.69
CA GLY A 228 2.21 12.56 -12.81
C GLY A 228 0.70 12.36 -12.65
N LYS A 229 -0.13 13.42 -12.73
CA LYS A 229 -1.60 13.31 -12.69
C LYS A 229 -2.16 12.30 -13.69
N SER A 230 -1.73 12.36 -14.96
CA SER A 230 -2.17 11.39 -15.99
C SER A 230 -1.77 9.95 -15.62
N ASN A 231 -0.61 9.75 -14.99
CA ASN A 231 -0.20 8.43 -14.52
C ASN A 231 -1.07 7.92 -13.35
N ALA A 232 -1.50 8.80 -12.45
CA ALA A 232 -2.45 8.43 -11.40
C ALA A 232 -3.82 8.03 -12.00
N ILE A 233 -4.31 8.77 -13.01
CA ILE A 233 -5.55 8.44 -13.73
C ILE A 233 -5.42 7.08 -14.45
N ARG A 234 -4.30 6.80 -15.13
CA ARG A 234 -4.05 5.48 -15.75
C ARG A 234 -4.15 4.33 -14.74
N GLN A 235 -3.65 4.52 -13.51
CA GLN A 235 -3.76 3.51 -12.47
C GLN A 235 -5.22 3.27 -12.05
N ILE A 236 -6.04 4.32 -11.98
CA ILE A 236 -7.48 4.20 -11.72
C ILE A 236 -8.15 3.45 -12.88
N LEU A 237 -7.97 3.92 -14.12
CA LEU A 237 -8.62 3.34 -15.31
C LEU A 237 -8.28 1.87 -15.52
N ARG A 238 -7.02 1.46 -15.29
CA ARG A 238 -6.63 0.03 -15.35
C ARG A 238 -7.38 -0.81 -14.32
N GLN A 239 -7.63 -0.29 -13.13
CA GLN A 239 -8.35 -1.02 -12.09
C GLN A 239 -9.84 -1.09 -12.39
N VAL A 240 -10.45 0.02 -12.82
CA VAL A 240 -11.83 0.03 -13.33
C VAL A 240 -11.98 -0.96 -14.48
N GLN A 241 -11.01 -1.01 -15.40
CA GLN A 241 -10.94 -1.99 -16.48
C GLN A 241 -10.94 -3.44 -15.95
N GLN A 242 -10.01 -3.75 -15.04
CA GLN A 242 -9.85 -5.07 -14.42
C GLN A 242 -11.08 -5.53 -13.63
N ARG A 243 -11.79 -4.59 -13.00
CA ARG A 243 -13.00 -4.86 -12.21
C ARG A 243 -14.25 -5.01 -13.07
N GLY A 244 -14.20 -4.73 -14.37
CA GLY A 244 -15.40 -4.77 -15.23
C GLY A 244 -16.32 -3.55 -15.08
N GLU A 245 -15.88 -2.49 -14.40
CA GLU A 245 -16.67 -1.30 -14.07
C GLU A 245 -16.72 -0.28 -15.22
N SER A 246 -17.81 0.47 -15.39
CA SER A 246 -17.92 1.50 -16.42
C SER A 246 -17.17 2.79 -16.05
N ALA A 247 -16.69 3.51 -17.06
CA ALA A 247 -16.09 4.83 -16.92
C ALA A 247 -16.51 5.72 -18.08
N ILE A 248 -16.65 7.02 -17.77
CA ILE A 248 -16.72 8.12 -18.74
C ILE A 248 -15.41 8.90 -18.58
N VAL A 249 -14.65 9.02 -19.66
CA VAL A 249 -13.36 9.69 -19.65
C VAL A 249 -13.40 10.88 -20.58
N TYR A 250 -13.31 12.09 -20.01
CA TYR A 250 -13.06 13.32 -20.76
C TYR A 250 -11.58 13.45 -21.09
N ASP A 251 -11.22 13.24 -22.36
CA ASP A 251 -9.84 13.16 -22.84
C ASP A 251 -9.55 14.18 -23.95
N PRO A 252 -9.36 15.47 -23.61
CA PRO A 252 -9.07 16.51 -24.59
C PRO A 252 -7.71 16.33 -25.29
N ALA A 253 -6.78 15.60 -24.67
CA ALA A 253 -5.44 15.36 -25.20
C ALA A 253 -5.32 14.05 -25.99
N CYS A 254 -6.38 13.24 -26.06
CA CYS A 254 -6.39 11.90 -26.67
C CYS A 254 -5.32 10.95 -26.09
N GLU A 255 -4.91 11.11 -24.83
CA GLU A 255 -3.88 10.25 -24.22
C GLU A 255 -4.44 8.92 -23.69
N PHE A 256 -5.70 8.90 -23.28
CA PHE A 256 -6.36 7.73 -22.69
C PHE A 256 -7.11 6.92 -23.74
N VAL A 257 -7.71 7.58 -24.73
CA VAL A 257 -8.40 6.90 -25.83
C VAL A 257 -7.46 5.94 -26.56
N GLN A 258 -6.20 6.32 -26.79
CA GLN A 258 -5.21 5.45 -27.44
C GLN A 258 -4.88 4.19 -26.64
N GLU A 259 -4.91 4.26 -25.30
CA GLU A 259 -4.52 3.16 -24.41
C GLU A 259 -5.72 2.26 -24.05
N PHE A 260 -6.90 2.85 -23.83
CA PHE A 260 -8.03 2.16 -23.22
C PHE A 260 -9.19 1.85 -24.17
N TYR A 261 -9.25 2.50 -25.35
CA TYR A 261 -10.32 2.28 -26.34
C TYR A 261 -10.32 0.86 -26.90
N ARG A 262 -11.44 0.13 -26.81
CA ARG A 262 -11.63 -1.16 -27.46
C ARG A 262 -13.01 -1.28 -28.11
N PRO A 263 -13.14 -1.14 -29.44
CA PRO A 263 -14.43 -1.22 -30.10
C PRO A 263 -15.08 -2.61 -29.95
N GLU A 264 -14.27 -3.68 -29.85
CA GLU A 264 -14.75 -5.05 -29.67
C GLU A 264 -15.41 -5.26 -28.31
N ARG A 265 -15.04 -4.44 -27.31
CA ARG A 265 -15.66 -4.45 -25.97
C ARG A 265 -17.01 -3.72 -25.94
N GLY A 266 -17.35 -2.98 -27.01
CA GLY A 266 -18.58 -2.19 -27.08
C GLY A 266 -18.42 -0.80 -26.47
N ASP A 267 -17.22 -0.22 -26.56
CA ASP A 267 -16.99 1.11 -26.06
C ASP A 267 -17.22 2.20 -27.13
N TYR A 268 -17.63 3.41 -26.73
CA TYR A 268 -18.01 4.50 -27.64
C TYR A 268 -17.12 5.72 -27.49
N ILE A 269 -16.72 6.33 -28.60
CA ILE A 269 -16.12 7.67 -28.63
C ILE A 269 -17.23 8.67 -28.92
N LEU A 270 -17.47 9.60 -28.01
CA LEU A 270 -18.38 10.73 -28.20
C LEU A 270 -17.55 11.95 -28.59
N ASN A 271 -17.27 12.05 -29.88
CA ASN A 271 -16.61 13.19 -30.48
C ASN A 271 -17.12 13.37 -31.91
N PRO A 272 -17.90 14.40 -32.21
CA PRO A 272 -18.51 14.59 -33.53
C PRO A 272 -17.52 14.65 -34.69
N LEU A 273 -16.25 15.00 -34.42
CA LEU A 273 -15.18 15.08 -35.39
C LEU A 273 -14.43 13.75 -35.62
N ASP A 274 -14.75 12.71 -34.85
CA ASP A 274 -14.17 11.36 -35.02
C ASP A 274 -15.11 10.48 -35.85
N GLU A 275 -14.59 9.83 -36.88
CA GLU A 275 -15.38 8.94 -37.76
C GLU A 275 -16.04 7.76 -37.00
N ARG A 276 -15.48 7.37 -35.85
CA ARG A 276 -15.98 6.29 -35.00
C ARG A 276 -17.11 6.73 -34.08
N CYS A 277 -17.44 8.02 -34.07
CA CYS A 277 -18.50 8.57 -33.25
C CYS A 277 -19.85 7.96 -33.65
N PRO A 278 -20.59 7.33 -32.70
CA PRO A 278 -21.91 6.83 -32.99
C PRO A 278 -22.87 7.98 -33.24
N PHE A 279 -23.98 7.68 -33.92
CA PHE A 279 -25.09 8.61 -33.96
C PHE A 279 -25.66 8.78 -32.55
N TRP A 280 -25.70 10.01 -32.06
CA TRP A 280 -26.31 10.36 -30.79
C TRP A 280 -27.57 11.17 -31.03
N ASP A 281 -28.68 10.70 -30.45
CA ASP A 281 -29.96 11.36 -30.53
C ASP A 281 -30.32 11.94 -29.17
N LEU A 282 -30.29 13.27 -29.07
CA LEU A 282 -30.72 13.99 -27.86
C LEU A 282 -32.17 13.67 -27.47
N SER A 283 -32.98 13.19 -28.41
CA SER A 283 -34.37 12.78 -28.16
C SER A 283 -34.51 11.35 -27.62
N GLY A 284 -33.45 10.53 -27.70
CA GLY A 284 -33.43 9.13 -27.30
C GLY A 284 -33.13 8.87 -25.82
N ASP A 285 -32.58 9.85 -25.08
CA ASP A 285 -32.18 9.75 -23.66
C ASP A 285 -33.33 10.06 -22.65
N ARG A 286 -34.59 10.04 -23.10
CA ARG A 286 -35.71 10.79 -22.47
C ARG A 286 -36.67 9.97 -21.59
N ASP A 287 -36.18 8.95 -20.91
CA ASP A 287 -37.02 8.08 -20.05
C ASP A 287 -37.32 8.67 -18.65
N GLY A 288 -37.14 9.98 -18.44
CA GLY A 288 -37.42 10.67 -17.18
C GLY A 288 -37.99 12.07 -17.36
N TYR A 289 -38.83 12.51 -16.43
CA TYR A 289 -39.33 13.89 -16.40
C TYR A 289 -38.19 14.87 -16.09
N GLY A 290 -38.04 15.94 -16.87
CA GLY A 290 -37.05 17.01 -16.64
C GLY A 290 -35.68 16.79 -17.30
N VAL A 291 -35.51 15.74 -18.10
CA VAL A 291 -34.28 15.51 -18.87
C VAL A 291 -33.99 16.66 -19.83
N GLU A 292 -35.03 17.27 -20.42
CA GLU A 292 -34.87 18.40 -21.34
C GLU A 292 -34.30 19.65 -20.65
N ASP A 293 -34.69 19.89 -19.39
CA ASP A 293 -34.18 21.01 -18.61
C ASP A 293 -32.71 20.76 -18.21
N ALA A 294 -32.35 19.51 -17.89
CA ALA A 294 -30.97 19.12 -17.61
C ALA A 294 -30.07 19.24 -18.86
N ILE A 295 -30.53 18.78 -20.03
CA ILE A 295 -29.83 18.95 -21.31
C ILE A 295 -29.65 20.44 -21.61
N ALA A 296 -30.71 21.24 -21.47
CA ALA A 296 -30.62 22.67 -21.72
C ALA A 296 -29.63 23.37 -20.78
N ALA A 297 -29.61 23.00 -19.49
CA ALA A 297 -28.67 23.53 -18.52
C ALA A 297 -27.21 23.13 -18.82
N ALA A 298 -26.98 21.91 -19.32
CA ALA A 298 -25.66 21.44 -19.74
C ALA A 298 -25.15 22.14 -21.01
N MET A 299 -26.04 22.37 -21.98
CA MET A 299 -25.69 23.03 -23.26
C MET A 299 -25.47 24.54 -23.11
N LEU A 300 -26.20 25.18 -22.19
CA LEU A 300 -26.11 26.61 -21.93
C LEU A 300 -25.66 26.82 -20.47
N PRO A 301 -24.36 26.65 -20.17
CA PRO A 301 -23.86 26.73 -18.80
C PRO A 301 -23.95 28.15 -18.23
N GLU A 302 -24.09 28.23 -16.91
CA GLU A 302 -24.13 29.52 -16.20
C GLU A 302 -22.77 30.21 -16.30
N LYS A 303 -22.80 31.51 -16.61
CA LYS A 303 -21.61 32.36 -16.62
C LYS A 303 -21.61 33.23 -15.37
N PRO A 304 -20.51 33.26 -14.59
CA PRO A 304 -20.42 34.16 -13.45
C PRO A 304 -20.54 35.61 -13.95
N PHE A 305 -21.32 36.43 -13.23
CA PHE A 305 -21.60 37.84 -13.53
C PHE A 305 -22.52 38.14 -14.73
N ASP A 306 -23.09 37.11 -15.36
CA ASP A 306 -24.09 37.32 -16.41
C ASP A 306 -25.49 37.54 -15.81
N ASN A 307 -26.36 38.23 -16.54
CA ASN A 307 -27.74 38.44 -16.09
C ASN A 307 -28.51 37.12 -16.21
N GLY A 308 -29.05 36.64 -15.08
CA GLY A 308 -29.79 35.38 -14.99
C GLY A 308 -30.88 35.22 -16.05
N PHE A 309 -31.52 36.32 -16.49
CA PHE A 309 -32.51 36.28 -17.58
C PHE A 309 -31.94 35.72 -18.89
N PHE A 310 -30.76 36.18 -19.32
CA PHE A 310 -30.14 35.75 -20.59
C PHE A 310 -29.48 34.38 -20.51
N THR A 311 -29.45 33.79 -19.32
CA THR A 311 -29.08 32.38 -19.11
C THR A 311 -30.33 31.50 -19.04
N ASP A 312 -31.34 31.90 -18.26
CA ASP A 312 -32.53 31.09 -17.99
C ASP A 312 -33.55 31.08 -19.13
N ALA A 313 -33.77 32.23 -19.79
CA ALA A 313 -34.76 32.32 -20.87
C ALA A 313 -34.39 31.42 -22.07
N PRO A 314 -33.14 31.42 -22.58
CA PRO A 314 -32.71 30.50 -23.64
C PRO A 314 -32.81 29.03 -23.22
N ARG A 315 -32.47 28.68 -21.96
CA ARG A 315 -32.62 27.31 -21.44
C ARG A 315 -34.08 26.86 -21.47
N ARG A 316 -35.00 27.71 -21.02
CA ARG A 316 -36.44 27.41 -21.01
C ARG A 316 -37.01 27.25 -22.42
N VAL A 317 -36.58 28.11 -23.34
CA VAL A 317 -36.90 28.02 -24.77
C VAL A 317 -36.38 26.70 -25.35
N LEU A 318 -35.09 26.39 -25.14
CA LEU A 318 -34.46 25.16 -25.62
C LEU A 318 -35.15 23.91 -25.06
N ALA A 319 -35.40 23.86 -23.75
CA ALA A 319 -36.10 22.74 -23.12
C ALA A 319 -37.51 22.56 -23.70
N ALA A 320 -38.23 23.65 -23.99
CA ALA A 320 -39.55 23.58 -24.63
C ALA A 320 -39.48 23.08 -26.08
N LEU A 321 -38.45 23.44 -26.84
CA LEU A 321 -38.22 22.89 -28.18
C LEU A 321 -37.88 21.40 -28.11
N LEU A 322 -36.96 21.01 -27.22
CA LEU A 322 -36.60 19.61 -26.98
C LEU A 322 -37.84 18.78 -26.60
N ARG A 323 -38.76 19.34 -25.79
CA ARG A 323 -40.01 18.65 -25.42
C ARG A 323 -40.83 18.17 -26.62
N ARG A 324 -40.73 18.81 -27.78
CA ARG A 324 -41.47 18.47 -29.01
C ARG A 324 -40.95 17.23 -29.77
N ARG A 325 -39.99 16.47 -29.20
CA ARG A 325 -39.45 15.20 -29.77
C ARG A 325 -38.84 15.38 -31.15
N SER A 326 -38.07 16.46 -31.31
CA SER A 326 -37.34 16.81 -32.53
C SER A 326 -36.01 16.10 -32.63
N SER A 327 -35.60 15.77 -33.85
CA SER A 327 -34.20 15.44 -34.13
C SER A 327 -33.32 16.69 -33.95
N VAL A 328 -32.00 16.49 -33.84
CA VAL A 328 -31.03 17.59 -33.85
C VAL A 328 -31.18 18.43 -35.14
N GLN A 329 -31.47 17.78 -36.27
CA GLN A 329 -31.64 18.45 -37.55
C GLN A 329 -32.89 19.35 -37.57
N ASP A 330 -34.00 18.87 -36.99
CA ASP A 330 -35.20 19.70 -36.83
C ASP A 330 -34.91 20.90 -35.93
N LEU A 331 -34.17 20.69 -34.83
CA LEU A 331 -33.79 21.77 -33.93
C LEU A 331 -32.94 22.83 -34.63
N LEU A 332 -31.95 22.42 -35.44
CA LEU A 332 -31.13 23.33 -36.24
C LEU A 332 -31.95 24.09 -37.29
N ALA A 333 -32.90 23.42 -37.93
CA ALA A 333 -33.81 24.06 -38.88
C ALA A 333 -34.67 25.14 -38.19
N TRP A 334 -35.15 24.87 -36.98
CA TRP A 334 -35.90 25.86 -36.19
C TRP A 334 -35.00 27.00 -35.73
N MET A 335 -33.79 26.73 -35.28
CA MET A 335 -32.82 27.74 -34.85
C MET A 335 -32.37 28.67 -35.98
N SER A 336 -32.50 28.22 -37.23
CA SER A 336 -32.23 29.02 -38.44
C SER A 336 -33.35 30.01 -38.77
N ASP A 337 -34.56 29.81 -38.25
CA ASP A 337 -35.73 30.67 -38.48
C ASP A 337 -36.41 31.07 -37.15
N PRO A 338 -36.17 32.31 -36.66
CA PRO A 338 -36.81 32.80 -35.44
C PRO A 338 -38.34 32.71 -35.45
N GLU A 339 -38.98 32.85 -36.60
CA GLU A 339 -40.44 32.76 -36.70
C GLU A 339 -40.93 31.32 -36.49
N GLU A 340 -40.13 30.34 -36.89
CA GLU A 340 -40.42 28.93 -36.65
C GLU A 340 -40.34 28.60 -35.15
N ILE A 341 -39.34 29.13 -34.42
CA ILE A 341 -39.28 28.98 -32.96
C ILE A 341 -40.54 29.56 -32.30
N GLU A 342 -40.95 30.77 -32.71
CA GLU A 342 -42.16 31.42 -32.19
C GLU A 342 -43.41 30.57 -32.47
N ARG A 343 -43.54 30.06 -33.70
CA ARG A 343 -44.65 29.18 -34.11
C ARG A 343 -44.70 27.91 -33.27
N ARG A 344 -43.55 27.31 -32.99
CA ARG A 344 -43.43 26.10 -32.16
C ARG A 344 -43.70 26.35 -30.69
N LEU A 345 -43.53 27.58 -30.21
CA LEU A 345 -43.80 27.94 -28.81
C LEU A 345 -45.16 28.62 -28.62
N ALA A 346 -45.91 28.90 -29.68
CA ALA A 346 -47.23 29.50 -29.61
C ALA A 346 -48.15 28.75 -28.63
N GLY A 347 -48.78 29.49 -27.72
CA GLY A 347 -49.65 28.94 -26.66
C GLY A 347 -48.91 28.37 -25.44
N SER A 348 -47.58 28.40 -25.40
CA SER A 348 -46.79 28.01 -24.22
C SER A 348 -46.37 29.22 -23.39
N PRO A 349 -46.14 29.07 -22.06
CA PRO A 349 -45.58 30.14 -21.23
C PRO A 349 -44.24 30.69 -21.76
N GLN A 350 -43.45 29.85 -22.43
CA GLN A 350 -42.14 30.19 -22.96
C GLN A 350 -42.21 31.18 -24.14
N ALA A 351 -43.36 31.30 -24.81
CA ALA A 351 -43.55 32.30 -25.86
C ALA A 351 -43.35 33.74 -25.35
N ALA A 352 -43.59 34.00 -24.06
CA ALA A 352 -43.39 35.31 -23.45
C ALA A 352 -41.93 35.78 -23.49
N TYR A 353 -40.96 34.86 -23.53
CA TYR A 353 -39.53 35.21 -23.66
C TYR A 353 -39.16 35.74 -25.05
N LEU A 354 -40.04 35.56 -26.05
CA LEU A 354 -39.82 35.92 -27.44
C LEU A 354 -40.83 36.98 -27.94
N ASP A 355 -41.38 37.80 -27.04
CA ASP A 355 -42.31 38.87 -27.41
C ASP A 355 -41.67 39.84 -28.42
N ARG A 356 -42.31 40.03 -29.57
CA ARG A 356 -41.88 40.94 -30.63
C ARG A 356 -41.82 42.40 -30.18
N LYS A 357 -42.57 42.78 -29.15
CA LYS A 357 -42.53 44.12 -28.55
C LYS A 357 -41.26 44.35 -27.71
N ALA A 358 -40.62 43.29 -27.23
CA ALA A 358 -39.40 43.34 -26.42
C ALA A 358 -38.15 43.07 -27.28
N GLY A 359 -37.94 43.88 -28.33
CA GLY A 359 -36.94 43.65 -29.38
C GLY A 359 -35.54 43.27 -28.86
N PRO A 360 -34.89 44.09 -28.00
CA PRO A 360 -33.55 43.78 -27.48
C PRO A 360 -33.49 42.50 -26.65
N GLN A 361 -34.48 42.25 -25.78
CA GLN A 361 -34.52 41.05 -24.95
C GLN A 361 -34.74 39.80 -25.83
N ARG A 362 -35.70 39.85 -26.76
CA ARG A 362 -35.97 38.78 -27.73
C ARG A 362 -34.72 38.43 -28.53
N ALA A 363 -34.04 39.45 -29.09
CA ALA A 363 -32.81 39.25 -29.84
C ALA A 363 -31.71 38.62 -28.98
N GLY A 364 -31.57 39.03 -27.72
CA GLY A 364 -30.63 38.42 -26.78
C GLY A 364 -30.92 36.95 -26.51
N VAL A 365 -32.19 36.58 -26.29
CA VAL A 365 -32.58 35.18 -26.06
C VAL A 365 -32.27 34.29 -27.27
N LEU A 366 -32.64 34.75 -28.47
CA LEU A 366 -32.38 34.02 -29.72
C LEU A 366 -30.88 33.89 -30.01
N SER A 367 -30.11 34.94 -29.75
CA SER A 367 -28.65 34.93 -29.92
C SER A 367 -27.98 33.91 -28.99
N SER A 368 -28.34 33.93 -27.69
CA SER A 368 -27.84 32.95 -26.72
C SER A 368 -28.23 31.51 -27.09
N LEU A 369 -29.44 31.30 -27.61
CA LEU A 369 -29.86 29.99 -28.11
C LEU A 369 -28.99 29.53 -29.29
N ASN A 370 -28.69 30.42 -30.23
CA ASN A 370 -27.89 30.08 -31.42
C ASN A 370 -26.40 29.84 -31.12
N MET A 371 -25.91 30.18 -29.92
CA MET A 371 -24.52 29.87 -29.53
C MET A 371 -24.18 28.36 -29.55
N ILE A 372 -25.18 27.49 -29.43
CA ILE A 372 -24.96 26.03 -29.45
C ILE A 372 -25.20 25.41 -30.84
N ALA A 373 -25.65 26.19 -31.83
CA ALA A 373 -26.00 25.70 -33.17
C ALA A 373 -24.81 25.02 -33.85
N ASP A 374 -23.64 25.66 -33.82
CA ASP A 374 -22.44 25.15 -34.47
C ASP A 374 -22.02 23.79 -33.88
N SER A 375 -22.08 23.65 -32.55
CA SER A 375 -21.78 22.38 -31.86
C SER A 375 -22.78 21.28 -32.22
N LEU A 376 -24.06 21.63 -32.39
CA LEU A 376 -25.10 20.68 -32.77
C LEU A 376 -25.00 20.26 -34.24
N ASP A 377 -24.58 21.15 -35.14
CA ASP A 377 -24.40 20.85 -36.58
C ASP A 377 -23.25 19.86 -36.82
N LEU A 378 -22.26 19.83 -35.93
CA LEU A 378 -21.18 18.85 -35.98
C LEU A 378 -21.66 17.41 -35.71
N LEU A 379 -22.81 17.22 -35.04
CA LEU A 379 -23.27 15.88 -34.65
C LEU A 379 -23.51 15.01 -35.89
N PRO A 380 -23.10 13.72 -35.85
CA PRO A 380 -23.31 12.81 -36.96
C PRO A 380 -24.79 12.75 -37.35
N ARG A 381 -25.08 12.71 -38.65
CA ARG A 381 -26.45 12.49 -39.15
C ARG A 381 -26.76 11.00 -39.15
N ARG A 382 -28.02 10.63 -38.92
CA ARG A 382 -28.47 9.24 -39.04
C ARG A 382 -28.24 8.77 -40.49
N ARG A 383 -27.22 7.96 -40.74
CA ARG A 383 -26.98 7.38 -42.06
C ARG A 383 -28.13 6.44 -42.42
N THR A 384 -28.86 6.76 -43.49
CA THR A 384 -29.84 5.88 -44.13
C THR A 384 -29.10 4.79 -44.90
N ILE A 385 -28.48 3.85 -44.20
CA ILE A 385 -27.88 2.65 -44.80
C ILE A 385 -28.48 1.46 -44.06
N GLY A 386 -29.03 0.52 -44.83
CA GLY A 386 -29.83 -0.60 -44.35
C GLY A 386 -29.23 -1.29 -43.13
N LEU A 387 -30.07 -1.50 -42.11
CA LEU A 387 -29.87 -2.39 -40.96
C LEU A 387 -28.46 -2.29 -40.32
N GLY A 388 -28.24 -1.27 -39.48
CA GLY A 388 -27.06 -1.29 -38.59
C GLY A 388 -26.60 0.01 -37.91
N SER A 389 -27.41 1.08 -37.81
CA SER A 389 -26.96 2.28 -37.09
C SER A 389 -26.96 2.06 -35.56
N ARG A 390 -25.77 1.90 -34.95
CA ARG A 390 -25.59 1.84 -33.50
C ARG A 390 -25.92 3.19 -32.85
N GLN A 391 -26.94 3.23 -31.99
CA GLN A 391 -27.16 4.32 -31.04
C GLN A 391 -26.38 4.07 -29.74
N VAL A 392 -26.19 5.13 -28.96
CA VAL A 392 -25.58 5.08 -27.62
C VAL A 392 -26.47 4.34 -26.59
N ASN A 393 -27.67 3.92 -26.97
CA ASN A 393 -28.57 3.13 -26.11
C ASN A 393 -28.16 1.65 -26.09
N GLY A 394 -28.13 1.04 -24.91
CA GLY A 394 -27.46 -0.23 -24.57
C GLY A 394 -27.86 -1.51 -25.31
N SER A 395 -27.73 -1.60 -26.64
CA SER A 395 -27.99 -2.81 -27.43
C SER A 395 -27.06 -3.02 -28.65
N THR A 396 -26.20 -4.05 -28.52
CA THR A 396 -25.81 -5.14 -29.47
C THR A 396 -25.51 -4.92 -30.96
N SER A 397 -24.34 -5.45 -31.38
CA SER A 397 -23.96 -6.19 -32.63
C SER A 397 -24.11 -5.45 -33.98
N GLU A 398 -23.21 -5.43 -34.99
CA GLU A 398 -22.24 -6.38 -35.54
C GLU A 398 -21.17 -5.61 -36.40
N ARG A 399 -20.44 -6.26 -37.33
CA ARG A 399 -19.09 -5.95 -37.88
C ARG A 399 -18.98 -4.97 -39.08
N ALA A 400 -17.73 -4.49 -39.24
CA ALA A 400 -16.92 -4.33 -40.47
C ALA A 400 -16.85 -2.96 -41.18
N GLY A 401 -15.61 -2.62 -41.60
CA GLY A 401 -15.34 -1.77 -42.76
C GLY A 401 -14.32 -0.66 -42.54
N SER A 402 -13.10 -0.85 -43.04
CA SER A 402 -11.95 0.06 -42.98
C SER A 402 -12.05 1.25 -43.95
N SER A 403 -11.58 2.42 -43.54
CA SER A 403 -10.93 3.40 -44.43
C SER A 403 -10.06 4.37 -43.64
N SER A 404 -9.03 4.88 -44.32
CA SER A 404 -7.88 5.61 -43.79
C SER A 404 -8.00 7.11 -44.14
N LEU A 405 -7.77 8.03 -43.19
CA LEU A 405 -6.81 9.16 -43.30
C LEU A 405 -6.99 10.25 -42.22
N ARG A 406 -5.82 10.74 -41.76
CA ARG A 406 -5.46 12.10 -41.25
C ARG A 406 -6.06 12.61 -39.92
N SER A 407 -5.23 12.38 -38.90
CA SER A 407 -4.86 13.28 -37.78
C SER A 407 -5.34 14.73 -37.89
N GLN A 408 -6.39 15.06 -37.12
CA GLN A 408 -6.60 16.37 -36.51
C GLN A 408 -6.95 16.16 -35.03
N ARG A 409 -6.31 16.92 -34.14
CA ARG A 409 -6.47 16.81 -32.68
C ARG A 409 -7.94 17.01 -32.32
N CYS A 410 -8.47 16.08 -31.57
CA CYS A 410 -9.89 15.91 -31.32
C CYS A 410 -10.07 15.70 -29.81
N ALA A 411 -10.94 16.45 -29.16
CA ALA A 411 -11.31 16.13 -27.78
C ALA A 411 -12.22 14.90 -27.82
N SER A 412 -11.81 13.78 -27.21
CA SER A 412 -12.61 12.56 -27.21
C SER A 412 -13.17 12.30 -25.82
N GLU A 413 -14.49 12.23 -25.69
CA GLU A 413 -15.09 11.51 -24.57
C GLU A 413 -15.21 10.03 -24.91
N PHE A 414 -14.89 9.16 -23.96
CA PHE A 414 -14.96 7.73 -24.17
C PHE A 414 -15.77 7.02 -23.09
N TYR A 415 -16.75 6.22 -23.51
CA TYR A 415 -17.73 5.51 -22.68
C TYR A 415 -17.53 4.00 -22.74
N ARG A 416 -17.48 3.33 -21.58
CA ARG A 416 -17.49 1.87 -21.45
C ARG A 416 -18.89 1.33 -21.12
N SER A 417 -19.46 0.49 -21.98
CA SER A 417 -20.75 -0.17 -21.73
C SER A 417 -20.63 -1.48 -20.92
N MET A 418 -21.69 -1.82 -20.16
CA MET A 418 -21.82 -3.06 -19.37
C MET A 418 -22.28 -4.26 -20.24
N PRO A 419 -21.88 -5.50 -19.91
CA PRO A 419 -22.63 -6.69 -20.32
C PRO A 419 -23.95 -6.78 -19.54
N ARG A 420 -25.08 -7.01 -20.23
CA ARG A 420 -26.39 -7.21 -19.59
C ARG A 420 -26.38 -8.46 -18.70
N GLY A 421 -26.78 -8.30 -17.45
CA GLY A 421 -26.92 -9.40 -16.50
C GLY A 421 -27.46 -8.97 -15.13
N TRP A 422 -28.46 -8.10 -15.10
CA TRP A 422 -29.25 -7.81 -13.89
C TRP A 422 -30.72 -8.01 -14.22
N THR A 423 -31.19 -9.23 -14.03
CA THR A 423 -32.62 -9.49 -13.82
C THR A 423 -32.98 -8.93 -12.45
N SER A 424 -34.01 -8.10 -12.41
CA SER A 424 -34.65 -7.64 -11.19
C SER A 424 -35.10 -8.84 -10.36
N SER A 425 -34.40 -9.13 -9.29
CA SER A 425 -34.90 -9.94 -8.19
C SER A 425 -34.27 -9.44 -6.90
N SER A 426 -35.09 -8.73 -6.12
CA SER A 426 -35.09 -8.58 -4.65
C SER A 426 -35.24 -7.11 -4.24
N CYS A 427 -36.46 -6.60 -4.30
CA CYS A 427 -36.94 -5.69 -3.25
C CYS A 427 -37.51 -6.59 -2.14
N ALA A 428 -36.84 -6.62 -0.99
CA ALA A 428 -37.38 -6.92 0.32
C ALA A 428 -36.50 -6.21 1.36
#